data_AF-A0AAV7CZU4-F1
#
_entry.id   AF-A0AAV7CZU4-F1
#
_cell.length_a   1.000
_cell.length_b   1.000
_cell.length_c   1.000
_cell.angle_alpha   90.00
_cell.angle_beta   90.00
_cell.angle_gamma   90.00
#
_symmetry.space_group_name_H-M   'P 1'
#
loop_
_entity.id
_entity.type
_entity.pdbx_description
1 polymer ?
#
loop_
_entity_poly.entity_id
_entity_poly.type
_entity_poly.pdbx_seq_one_letter_code
_entity_poly.pdbx_strand_id
1 'polypeptide(L)'
;GYSDPYVKVSLLCDGRRLKKKKTTIKKNTLNPTYNEAIIFDIPPESMDQVSLLISVMDYDRVGHNEIIGVCRVGNSTEGLGRDHWNEMLAYPRKPITHWHPLVEMKKSFKEWQGRAASFDSQGSCPSPKPPPTP
;
A
#
# COMPACT_ATOMS: atom_id res chain seq x y z
N GLY A 1 23.17 -10.79 9.65
CA GLY A 1 23.60 -9.56 8.96
C GLY A 1 22.81 -8.40 9.51
N TYR A 2 23.37 -7.20 9.48
CA TYR A 2 22.58 -5.98 9.71
C TYR A 2 22.00 -5.51 8.38
N SER A 3 20.76 -5.06 8.38
CA SER A 3 20.08 -4.45 7.22
C SER A 3 20.16 -2.93 7.28
N ASP A 4 19.95 -2.27 6.14
CA ASP A 4 19.76 -0.83 6.01
C ASP A 4 18.28 -0.53 5.66
N PRO A 5 17.32 -0.75 6.58
CA PRO A 5 15.91 -0.75 6.20
C PRO A 5 15.34 0.63 5.87
N TYR A 6 14.40 0.64 4.92
CA TYR A 6 13.48 1.76 4.66
C TYR A 6 12.07 1.25 4.35
N VAL A 7 11.07 2.10 4.56
CA VAL A 7 9.67 1.77 4.25
C VAL A 7 9.27 2.46 2.95
N LYS A 8 8.68 1.69 2.04
CA LYS A 8 8.03 2.16 0.81
C LYS A 8 6.53 1.99 0.94
N VAL A 9 5.78 3.08 0.91
CA VAL A 9 4.31 3.07 0.95
C VAL A 9 3.78 3.37 -0.45
N SER A 10 2.99 2.46 -1.00
CA SER A 10 2.36 2.59 -2.32
C SER A 10 0.85 2.75 -2.16
N LEU A 11 0.30 3.84 -2.70
CA LEU A 11 -1.14 4.02 -2.84
C LEU A 11 -1.60 3.24 -4.07
N LEU A 12 -2.53 2.32 -3.86
CA LEU A 12 -3.19 1.52 -4.88
C LEU A 12 -4.65 1.95 -5.00
N CYS A 13 -5.21 1.92 -6.21
CA CYS A 13 -6.64 2.05 -6.50
C CYS A 13 -7.01 0.90 -7.43
N ASP A 14 -7.98 0.07 -7.05
CA ASP A 14 -8.37 -1.16 -7.78
C ASP A 14 -7.16 -2.02 -8.18
N GLY A 15 -6.24 -2.20 -7.23
CA GLY A 15 -5.02 -2.98 -7.42
C GLY A 15 -3.94 -2.30 -8.29
N ARG A 16 -4.24 -1.17 -8.94
CA ARG A 16 -3.27 -0.39 -9.73
C ARG A 16 -2.54 0.61 -8.86
N ARG A 17 -1.22 0.68 -8.99
CA ARG A 17 -0.39 1.61 -8.20
C ARG A 17 -0.46 3.02 -8.78
N LEU A 18 -0.96 3.97 -7.98
CA LEU A 18 -1.09 5.38 -8.36
C LEU A 18 0.11 6.22 -7.93
N LYS A 19 0.50 6.13 -6.65
CA LYS A 19 1.60 6.92 -6.06
C LYS A 19 2.47 6.04 -5.17
N LYS A 20 3.75 6.41 -5.02
CA LYS A 20 4.67 5.78 -4.06
C LYS A 20 5.48 6.84 -3.34
N LYS A 21 5.69 6.67 -2.04
CA LYS A 21 6.57 7.48 -1.20
C LYS A 21 7.44 6.55 -0.35
N LYS A 22 8.61 7.03 0.08
CA LYS A 22 9.56 6.27 0.89
C LYS A 22 10.04 7.10 2.07
N THR A 23 10.38 6.42 3.15
CA THR A 23 11.05 7.03 4.31
C THR A 23 12.54 7.22 4.04
N THR A 24 13.23 7.83 4.99
CA THR A 24 14.69 7.73 5.09
C THR A 24 15.15 6.29 5.31
N ILE A 25 16.40 6.01 4.92
CA ILE A 25 17.08 4.73 5.16
C ILE A 25 17.73 4.80 6.54
N LYS A 26 17.49 3.77 7.37
CA LYS A 26 18.15 3.62 8.67
C LYS A 26 19.26 2.61 8.53
N LYS A 27 20.49 2.98 8.86
CA LYS A 27 21.67 2.13 8.63
C LYS A 27 21.87 1.10 9.74
N ASN A 28 22.33 -0.09 9.36
CA ASN A 28 22.79 -1.16 10.24
C ASN A 28 21.83 -1.47 11.41
N THR A 29 20.54 -1.62 11.14
CA THR A 29 19.54 -1.87 12.19
C THR A 29 18.44 -2.84 11.74
N LEU A 30 18.02 -3.71 12.64
CA LEU A 30 16.84 -4.57 12.46
C LEU A 30 15.59 -3.98 13.15
N ASN A 31 15.75 -2.93 13.95
CA ASN A 31 14.69 -2.26 14.70
C ASN A 31 14.68 -0.76 14.40
N PRO A 32 14.42 -0.36 13.14
CA PRO A 32 14.45 1.04 12.74
C PRO A 32 13.31 1.83 13.40
N THR A 33 13.62 3.05 13.86
CA THR A 33 12.61 4.06 14.24
C THR A 33 12.56 5.13 13.15
N TYR A 34 11.39 5.31 12.54
CA TYR A 34 11.22 6.29 11.44
C TYR A 34 10.65 7.61 11.93
N ASN A 35 9.50 7.60 12.61
CA ASN A 35 8.76 8.81 13.02
C ASN A 35 8.54 9.80 11.86
N GLU A 36 8.37 9.28 10.64
CA GLU A 36 8.14 10.06 9.43
C GLU A 36 6.68 9.97 9.00
N ALA A 37 6.07 11.11 8.67
CA ALA A 37 4.71 11.15 8.12
C ALA A 37 4.75 10.93 6.60
N ILE A 38 3.95 9.99 6.11
CA ILE A 38 3.72 9.79 4.68
C ILE A 38 2.29 10.25 4.36
N ILE A 39 2.18 11.30 3.54
CA ILE A 39 0.90 11.94 3.25
C ILE A 39 0.47 11.59 1.82
N PHE A 40 -0.80 11.23 1.62
CA PHE A 40 -1.42 11.08 0.30
C PHE A 40 -2.71 11.88 0.24
N ASP A 41 -2.87 12.68 -0.81
CA ASP A 41 -4.13 13.34 -1.12
C ASP A 41 -5.00 12.36 -1.91
N ILE A 42 -6.16 12.02 -1.34
CA ILE A 42 -7.11 11.05 -1.87
C ILE A 42 -8.47 11.75 -1.97
N PRO A 43 -9.08 11.80 -3.17
CA PRO A 43 -10.44 12.31 -3.31
C PRO A 43 -11.43 11.45 -2.50
N PRO A 44 -12.39 12.05 -1.77
CA PRO A 44 -13.36 11.29 -0.97
C PRO A 44 -14.08 10.18 -1.74
N GLU A 45 -14.42 10.43 -2.99
CA GLU A 45 -15.08 9.48 -3.90
C GLU A 45 -14.24 8.24 -4.24
N SER A 46 -12.92 8.30 -4.04
CA SER A 46 -12.00 7.18 -4.27
C SER A 46 -11.70 6.39 -3.00
N MET A 47 -12.16 6.82 -1.83
CA MET A 47 -11.75 6.27 -0.52
C MET A 47 -12.05 4.77 -0.37
N ASP A 48 -13.13 4.27 -0.99
CA ASP A 48 -13.54 2.88 -0.90
C ASP A 48 -12.74 1.93 -1.81
N GLN A 49 -12.07 2.47 -2.83
CA GLN A 49 -11.31 1.74 -3.85
C GLN A 49 -9.80 1.74 -3.56
N VAL A 50 -9.35 2.58 -2.63
CA VAL A 50 -7.94 2.72 -2.31
C VAL A 50 -7.45 1.73 -1.26
N SER A 51 -6.17 1.40 -1.35
CA SER A 51 -5.45 0.69 -0.31
C SER A 51 -3.98 1.12 -0.30
N LEU A 52 -3.33 0.96 0.85
CA LEU A 52 -1.91 1.19 1.03
C LEU A 52 -1.18 -0.15 1.08
N LEU A 53 -0.21 -0.32 0.19
CA LEU A 53 0.79 -1.38 0.28
C LEU A 53 2.04 -0.81 0.95
N ILE A 54 2.34 -1.31 2.14
CA ILE A 54 3.50 -0.92 2.94
C ILE A 54 4.53 -2.02 2.77
N SER A 55 5.71 -1.67 2.24
CA SER A 55 6.82 -2.61 2.03
C SER A 55 8.03 -2.17 2.83
N VAL A 56 8.53 -3.05 3.69
CA VAL A 56 9.83 -2.90 4.33
C VAL A 56 10.88 -3.47 3.39
N MET A 57 11.85 -2.64 3.05
CA MET A 57 12.89 -2.91 2.08
C MET A 57 14.24 -2.88 2.79
N ASP A 58 15.18 -3.72 2.37
CA ASP A 58 16.59 -3.57 2.67
C ASP A 58 17.27 -2.75 1.57
N TYR A 59 18.12 -1.80 1.95
CA TYR A 59 18.88 -1.00 1.00
C TYR A 59 20.28 -1.59 0.82
N ASP A 60 20.61 -1.95 -0.42
CA ASP A 60 21.94 -2.44 -0.75
C ASP A 60 22.74 -1.36 -1.46
N ARG A 61 23.92 -1.03 -0.91
CA ARG A 61 24.84 -0.07 -1.55
C ARG A 61 25.36 -0.57 -2.88
N VAL A 62 25.59 -1.88 -2.96
CA VAL A 62 26.11 -2.57 -4.14
C VAL A 62 25.18 -3.76 -4.40
N GLY A 63 24.29 -3.62 -5.37
CA GLY A 63 23.30 -4.64 -5.69
C GLY A 63 21.89 -4.09 -5.84
N HIS A 64 20.90 -4.96 -5.68
CA HIS A 64 19.48 -4.62 -5.80
C HIS A 64 18.82 -4.67 -4.43
N ASN A 65 18.13 -3.60 -4.06
CA ASN A 65 17.34 -3.55 -2.83
C ASN A 65 16.37 -4.73 -2.71
N GLU A 66 16.40 -5.42 -1.58
CA GLU A 66 15.57 -6.58 -1.30
C GLU A 66 14.29 -6.22 -0.53
N ILE A 67 13.23 -6.99 -0.71
CA ILE A 67 12.01 -6.86 0.11
C ILE A 67 12.18 -7.74 1.34
N ILE A 68 12.13 -7.13 2.52
CA ILE A 68 12.09 -7.85 3.80
C ILE A 68 10.68 -8.43 4.02
N GLY A 69 9.66 -7.61 3.79
CA GLY A 69 8.27 -8.04 3.92
C GLY A 69 7.28 -6.91 3.64
N VAL A 70 6.01 -7.27 3.55
CA VAL A 70 4.94 -6.32 3.24
C VAL A 70 3.74 -6.47 4.17
N CYS A 71 2.94 -5.42 4.28
CA CYS A 71 1.59 -5.50 4.79
C CYS A 71 0.69 -4.57 3.96
N ARG A 72 -0.63 -4.77 4.04
CA ARG A 72 -1.60 -3.99 3.29
C ARG A 72 -2.72 -3.52 4.20
N VAL A 73 -3.13 -2.27 4.03
CA VAL A 73 -4.21 -1.64 4.79
C VAL A 73 -5.17 -1.02 3.77
N GLY A 74 -6.47 -1.22 3.93
CA GLY A 74 -7.46 -0.71 2.97
C GLY A 74 -8.76 -1.48 3.00
N ASN A 75 -9.77 -0.93 2.33
CA ASN A 75 -11.12 -1.51 2.35
C ASN A 75 -11.18 -2.93 1.75
N SER A 76 -10.41 -3.17 0.68
CA SER A 76 -10.36 -4.48 0.00
C SER A 76 -9.39 -5.50 0.63
N THR A 77 -8.94 -5.28 1.87
CA THR A 77 -8.01 -6.17 2.58
C THR A 77 -8.75 -7.04 3.60
N GLU A 78 -8.06 -7.99 4.23
CA GLU A 78 -8.63 -8.85 5.28
C GLU A 78 -7.84 -8.73 6.58
N GLY A 79 -8.47 -9.14 7.68
CA GLY A 79 -7.89 -9.10 9.02
C GLY A 79 -7.51 -7.68 9.45
N LEU A 80 -6.39 -7.58 10.16
CA LEU A 80 -5.92 -6.33 10.78
C LEU A 80 -5.82 -5.15 9.81
N GLY A 81 -5.48 -5.41 8.53
CA GLY A 81 -5.40 -4.38 7.50
C GLY A 81 -6.73 -3.69 7.23
N ARG A 82 -7.83 -4.45 7.30
CA ARG A 82 -9.19 -3.93 7.13
C ARG A 82 -9.70 -3.29 8.41
N ASP A 83 -9.45 -3.92 9.54
CA ASP A 83 -9.88 -3.42 10.84
C ASP A 83 -9.27 -2.04 11.14
N HIS A 84 -7.96 -1.89 10.89
CA HIS A 84 -7.27 -0.61 11.02
C HIS A 84 -7.85 0.46 10.07
N TRP A 85 -8.16 0.08 8.82
CA TRP A 85 -8.76 1.01 7.86
C TRP A 85 -10.15 1.46 8.27
N ASN A 86 -10.99 0.53 8.74
CA ASN A 86 -12.33 0.83 9.23
C ASN A 86 -12.31 1.73 10.46
N GLU A 87 -11.39 1.48 11.40
CA GLU A 87 -11.23 2.33 12.58
C GLU A 87 -10.78 3.75 12.22
N MET A 88 -9.84 3.88 11.26
CA MET A 88 -9.41 5.19 10.74
C MET A 88 -10.59 5.96 10.11
N LEU A 89 -11.46 5.28 9.37
CA LEU A 89 -12.66 5.89 8.78
C LEU A 89 -13.71 6.27 9.83
N ALA A 90 -13.88 5.44 10.87
CA ALA A 90 -14.84 5.68 11.95
C ALA A 90 -14.46 6.86 12.85
N TYR A 91 -13.17 7.19 12.95
CA TYR A 91 -12.67 8.30 13.78
C TYR A 91 -11.84 9.32 12.96
N PRO A 92 -12.49 10.14 12.10
CA PRO A 92 -11.79 11.13 11.30
C PRO A 92 -10.92 12.08 12.15
N ARG A 93 -9.72 12.41 11.67
CA ARG A 93 -8.72 13.28 12.34
C ARG A 93 -8.13 12.72 13.64
N LYS A 94 -8.53 11.54 14.09
CA LYS A 94 -7.88 10.83 15.20
C LYS A 94 -6.79 9.91 14.62
N PRO A 95 -5.51 10.08 15.02
CA PRO A 95 -4.48 9.11 14.65
C PRO A 95 -4.83 7.73 15.24
N ILE A 96 -4.78 6.70 14.40
CA ILE A 96 -4.98 5.31 14.79
C ILE A 96 -3.63 4.59 14.68
N THR A 97 -3.30 3.77 15.68
CA THR A 97 -2.03 3.05 15.77
C THR A 97 -2.28 1.55 15.87
N HIS A 98 -1.72 0.77 14.94
CA HIS A 98 -1.74 -0.69 14.97
C HIS A 98 -0.38 -1.26 14.56
N TRP A 99 -0.01 -2.38 15.18
CA TRP A 99 1.08 -3.23 14.70
C TRP A 99 0.55 -4.19 13.63
N HIS A 100 1.33 -4.38 12.56
CA HIS A 100 1.00 -5.30 11.46
C HIS A 100 2.14 -6.30 11.27
N PRO A 101 1.87 -7.62 11.24
CA PRO A 101 2.89 -8.59 10.88
C PRO A 101 3.29 -8.40 9.42
N LEU A 102 4.58 -8.52 9.12
CA LEU A 102 5.09 -8.51 7.75
C LEU A 102 4.91 -9.91 7.14
N VAL A 103 4.37 -9.96 5.93
CA VAL A 103 4.23 -11.17 5.14
C VAL A 103 5.18 -11.17 3.96
N GLU A 104 5.54 -12.37 3.48
CA GLU A 104 6.41 -12.55 2.33
C GLU A 104 5.70 -12.14 1.03
N MET A 105 6.33 -11.28 0.23
CA MET A 105 5.72 -10.69 -0.98
C MET A 105 5.24 -11.74 -2.00
N LYS A 106 5.95 -12.86 -2.16
CA LYS A 106 5.60 -13.93 -3.11
C LYS A 106 4.25 -14.59 -2.77
N LYS A 107 3.90 -14.66 -1.49
CA LYS A 107 2.61 -15.18 -1.03
C LYS A 107 1.50 -14.16 -1.27
N SER A 108 1.76 -12.89 -0.95
CA SER A 108 0.78 -11.79 -1.13
C SER A 108 0.41 -11.52 -2.59
N PHE A 109 1.36 -11.64 -3.52
CA PHE A 109 1.10 -11.35 -4.93
C PHE A 109 0.10 -12.33 -5.57
N LYS A 110 0.19 -13.61 -5.24
CA LYS A 110 -0.76 -14.64 -5.71
C LYS A 110 -2.17 -14.39 -5.16
N GLU A 111 -2.26 -14.03 -3.89
CA GLU A 111 -3.52 -13.72 -3.23
C GLU A 111 -4.19 -12.45 -3.79
N TRP A 112 -3.41 -11.43 -4.13
CA TRP A 112 -3.93 -10.17 -4.66
C TRP A 112 -4.25 -10.21 -6.15
N GLN A 113 -3.51 -10.97 -6.96
CA GLN A 113 -3.86 -11.17 -8.38
C GLN A 113 -5.13 -12.00 -8.56
N GLY A 114 -5.34 -13.03 -7.74
CA GLY A 114 -6.57 -13.84 -7.79
C GLY A 114 -7.85 -13.03 -7.51
N ARG A 115 -7.75 -11.96 -6.71
CA ARG A 115 -8.87 -11.06 -6.37
C ARG A 115 -9.12 -9.96 -7.41
N ALA A 116 -8.07 -9.42 -8.03
CA ALA A 116 -8.24 -8.46 -9.12
C ALA A 116 -8.90 -9.11 -10.36
N ALA A 117 -8.54 -10.36 -10.67
CA ALA A 117 -9.11 -11.09 -11.80
C ALA A 117 -10.56 -11.58 -11.56
N SER A 118 -11.03 -11.65 -10.31
CA SER A 118 -12.41 -12.08 -10.00
C SER A 118 -13.44 -10.96 -10.12
N PHE A 119 -13.02 -9.70 -10.24
CA PHE A 119 -13.92 -8.56 -10.48
C PHE A 119 -14.11 -8.22 -11.96
N ASP A 120 -13.30 -8.78 -12.86
CA ASP A 120 -13.45 -8.60 -14.31
C ASP A 120 -14.72 -9.26 -14.89
N SER A 121 -15.56 -9.90 -14.06
CA SER A 121 -16.85 -10.46 -14.46
C SER A 121 -18.06 -9.53 -14.25
N GLN A 122 -17.88 -8.31 -13.74
CA GLN A 122 -18.96 -7.32 -13.70
C GLN A 122 -18.52 -5.94 -14.21
N GLY A 123 -18.83 -5.68 -15.49
CA GLY A 123 -19.06 -4.34 -16.02
C GLY A 123 -17.82 -3.50 -16.33
N SER A 124 -17.33 -3.58 -17.58
CA SER A 124 -16.50 -2.52 -18.15
C SER A 124 -17.23 -1.17 -18.05
N CYS A 125 -16.67 -0.23 -17.29
CA CYS A 125 -17.04 1.18 -17.41
C CYS A 125 -16.59 1.68 -18.79
N PRO A 126 -17.48 2.17 -19.67
CA PRO A 126 -17.06 2.71 -20.96
C PRO A 126 -16.28 4.01 -20.73
N SER A 127 -15.17 4.16 -21.45
CA SER A 127 -14.41 5.42 -21.50
C SER A 127 -15.29 6.53 -22.11
N PRO A 128 -15.21 7.79 -21.61
CA PRO A 128 -15.88 8.91 -22.26
C PRO A 128 -15.30 9.11 -23.67
N LYS A 129 -16.17 9.18 -24.69
CA LYS A 129 -15.73 9.56 -26.05
C LYS A 129 -15.34 11.04 -26.04
N PRO A 130 -14.21 11.43 -26.69
CA PRO A 130 -13.89 12.83 -26.88
C PRO A 130 -14.94 13.52 -27.75
N PRO A 131 -15.22 14.83 -27.52
CA PRO A 131 -16.16 15.57 -28.34
C PRO A 131 -15.65 15.71 -29.78
N PRO A 132 -16.55 15.76 -30.78
CA PRO A 132 -16.16 16.04 -32.16
C PRO A 132 -15.55 17.44 -32.24
N THR A 133 -14.39 17.53 -32.88
CA THR A 133 -13.74 18.80 -33.24
C THR A 133 -14.53 19.46 -34.38
N PRO A 134 -14.58 20.81 -34.43
CA PRO A 134 -15.40 21.55 -35.39
C PRO A 134 -14.91 21.44 -36.83
#